data_AF-D4YM68-F1
#
_entry.id   AF-D4YM68-F1
#
_cell.length_a   1.000
_cell.length_b   1.000
_cell.length_c   1.000
_cell.angle_alpha   90.00
_cell.angle_beta   90.00
_cell.angle_gamma   90.00
#
_symmetry.space_group_name_H-M   'P 1'
#
loop_
_entity.id
_entity.type
_entity.pdbx_description
1 polymer ?
#
loop_
_entity_poly.entity_id
_entity_poly.type
_entity_poly.pdbx_seq_one_letter_code
_entity_poly.pdbx_strand_id
1 'polypeptide(L)' 'MARHPKKKRHPPRRSPLCSETGKRQYGDYGEVARVALRRSRYAGPLRIYECPLCGSWHLTKRRSWDGAAPKS' A
#
# COMPACT_ATOMS: atom_id res chain seq x y z
N MET A 1 -18.78 7.30 -34.33
CA MET A 1 -18.84 6.87 -32.91
C MET A 1 -17.52 6.16 -32.56
N ALA A 2 -16.58 6.84 -31.91
CA ALA A 2 -15.26 6.28 -31.63
C ALA A 2 -15.34 5.21 -30.54
N ARG A 3 -15.00 3.96 -30.88
CA ARG A 3 -14.94 2.84 -29.93
C ARG A 3 -13.67 2.96 -29.09
N HIS A 4 -13.80 3.41 -27.85
CA HIS A 4 -12.69 3.40 -26.89
C HIS A 4 -12.19 1.96 -26.67
N PRO A 5 -10.89 1.65 -26.84
CA PRO A 5 -10.37 0.33 -26.54
C PRO A 5 -10.47 0.07 -25.04
N LYS A 6 -11.22 -0.96 -24.65
CA LYS A 6 -11.30 -1.44 -23.26
C LYS A 6 -9.89 -1.83 -22.81
N LYS A 7 -9.23 -0.98 -22.03
CA LYS A 7 -7.99 -1.31 -21.32
C LYS A 7 -8.20 -2.64 -20.60
N LYS A 8 -7.40 -3.65 -20.95
CA LYS A 8 -7.39 -4.96 -20.30
C LYS A 8 -7.20 -4.74 -18.80
N ARG A 9 -8.28 -4.82 -18.03
CA ARG A 9 -8.22 -4.81 -16.57
C ARG A 9 -7.58 -6.13 -16.19
N HIS A 10 -6.26 -6.13 -16.00
CA HIS A 10 -5.58 -7.24 -15.34
C HIS A 10 -6.34 -7.52 -14.04
N PRO A 11 -6.67 -8.79 -13.72
CA PRO A 11 -7.26 -9.12 -12.43
C PRO A 11 -6.36 -8.51 -11.36
N PRO A 12 -6.92 -8.00 -10.23
CA PRO A 12 -6.09 -7.48 -9.16
C PRO A 12 -5.22 -8.65 -8.70
N ARG A 13 -3.97 -8.72 -9.18
CA ARG A 13 -2.96 -9.59 -8.63
C ARG A 13 -3.01 -9.25 -7.14
N ARG A 14 -3.39 -10.23 -6.30
CA ARG A 14 -3.39 -10.06 -4.86
C ARG A 14 -2.01 -9.53 -4.53
N SER A 15 -1.90 -8.25 -4.17
CA SER A 15 -0.58 -7.63 -4.07
C SER A 15 0.19 -8.43 -3.02
N PRO A 16 1.44 -8.81 -3.31
CA PRO A 16 2.21 -9.68 -2.43
C PRO A 16 2.27 -9.08 -1.02
N LEU A 17 2.29 -9.95 0.00
CA LEU A 17 2.56 -9.52 1.36
C LEU A 17 4.07 -9.45 1.54
N CYS A 18 4.57 -8.42 2.23
CA CYS A 18 5.96 -8.35 2.65
C CYS A 18 6.23 -9.46 3.65
N SER A 19 7.24 -10.29 3.37
CA SER A 19 7.62 -11.40 4.25
C SER A 19 8.02 -10.91 5.65
N GLU A 20 8.69 -9.75 5.71
CA GLU A 20 9.20 -9.17 6.96
C GLU A 20 8.11 -8.48 7.79
N THR A 21 7.28 -7.65 7.15
CA THR A 21 6.29 -6.84 7.88
C THR A 21 4.89 -7.45 7.88
N GLY A 22 4.64 -8.50 7.08
CA GLY A 22 3.31 -9.08 6.84
C GLY A 22 2.32 -8.11 6.18
N LYS A 23 2.79 -6.96 5.67
CA LYS A 23 1.94 -5.89 5.12
C LYS A 23 1.79 -6.04 3.62
N ARG A 24 0.66 -5.57 3.10
CA ARG A 24 0.44 -5.53 1.65
C ARG A 24 1.43 -4.58 0.98
N GLN A 25 2.19 -5.12 0.03
CA GLN A 25 3.11 -4.38 -0.83
C GLN A 25 2.32 -3.66 -1.91
N TYR A 26 2.58 -2.37 -2.09
CA TYR A 26 2.09 -1.59 -3.23
C TYR A 26 3.28 -1.14 -4.07
N GLY A 27 3.24 -1.40 -5.37
CA GLY A 27 4.32 -1.04 -6.30
C GLY A 27 4.28 0.43 -6.74
N ASP A 28 3.17 1.12 -6.50
CA ASP A 28 2.95 2.50 -6.92
C ASP A 28 2.44 3.36 -5.76
N TYR A 29 3.00 4.56 -5.62
CA TYR A 29 2.59 5.53 -4.62
C TYR A 29 1.12 5.97 -4.83
N GLY A 30 0.69 6.14 -6.08
CA GLY A 30 -0.68 6.52 -6.42
C GLY A 30 -1.71 5.45 -6.05
N GLU A 31 -1.37 4.17 -6.14
CA GLU A 31 -2.19 3.06 -5.65
C GLU A 31 -2.32 3.08 -4.13
N VAL A 32 -1.21 3.13 -3.40
CA VAL A 32 -1.23 3.13 -1.92
C VAL A 32 -1.93 4.35 -1.36
N ALA A 33 -1.80 5.53 -1.99
CA ALA A 33 -2.49 6.75 -1.58
C ALA A 33 -4.01 6.65 -1.73
N ARG A 34 -4.49 6.11 -2.86
CA ARG A 34 -5.93 5.84 -3.05
C ARG A 34 -6.46 4.85 -2.01
N VAL A 35 -5.69 3.82 -1.68
CA VAL A 35 -6.09 2.85 -0.65
C VAL A 35 -6.05 3.47 0.74
N ALA A 36 -5.05 4.30 1.06
CA ALA A 36 -4.95 5.03 2.31
C ALA A 36 -6.19 5.90 2.53
N LEU A 37 -6.55 6.72 1.55
CA LEU A 37 -7.72 7.60 1.58
C LEU A 37 -9.03 6.82 1.73
N ARG A 38 -9.17 5.68 1.04
CA ARG A 38 -10.36 4.85 1.15
C ARG A 38 -10.48 4.22 2.55
N ARG A 39 -9.38 3.66 3.06
CA ARG A 39 -9.39 2.97 4.35
C ARG A 39 -9.42 3.94 5.53
N SER A 40 -8.90 5.15 5.38
CA SER A 40 -8.85 6.12 6.47
C SER A 40 -10.24 6.56 6.94
N ARG A 41 -11.23 6.51 6.05
CA ARG A 41 -12.65 6.75 6.36
C ARG A 41 -13.22 5.84 7.44
N TYR A 42 -12.71 4.62 7.58
CA TYR A 42 -13.21 3.63 8.53
C TYR A 42 -12.18 3.21 9.57
N ALA A 43 -10.89 3.29 9.24
CA ALA A 43 -9.79 2.80 10.08
C ALA A 43 -9.00 3.93 10.76
N GLY A 44 -9.34 5.20 10.53
CA GLY A 44 -8.58 6.36 10.97
C GLY A 44 -7.39 6.70 10.06
N PRO A 45 -6.67 7.81 10.34
CA PRO A 45 -5.59 8.28 9.47
C PRO A 45 -4.49 7.23 9.28
N LEU A 46 -4.18 6.94 8.01
CA LEU A 46 -3.14 6.01 7.61
C LEU A 46 -1.97 6.78 7.00
N ARG A 47 -0.75 6.42 7.39
CA ARG A 47 0.48 6.96 6.80
C ARG A 47 1.02 6.00 5.76
N ILE A 48 1.58 6.56 4.71
CA ILE A 48 2.24 5.85 3.61
C ILE A 48 3.74 5.92 3.87
N TYR A 49 4.44 4.80 3.68
CA TYR A 49 5.88 4.77 3.75
C TYR A 49 6.45 3.72 2.81
N GLU A 50 7.68 3.92 2.37
CA GLU A 50 8.43 2.92 1.62
C GLU A 50 9.11 1.95 2.58
N CYS A 51 8.91 0.66 2.36
CA CYS A 51 9.52 -0.37 3.19
C CYS A 51 11.00 -0.54 2.82
N PRO A 52 11.96 -0.32 3.72
CA PRO A 52 13.39 -0.47 3.41
C PRO A 52 13.79 -1.93 3.13
N LEU A 53 12.98 -2.90 3.58
CA LEU A 53 13.29 -4.33 3.45
C LEU A 53 12.84 -4.93 2.11
N CYS A 54 11.78 -4.38 1.51
CA CYS A 54 11.23 -4.91 0.25
C CYS A 54 11.06 -3.86 -0.85
N GLY A 55 11.46 -2.60 -0.62
CA GLY A 55 11.38 -1.50 -1.58
C GLY A 55 9.96 -1.16 -2.04
N SER A 56 8.93 -1.64 -1.34
CA SER A 56 7.53 -1.45 -1.71
C SER A 56 6.83 -0.49 -0.76
N TRP A 57 5.81 0.19 -1.26
CA TRP A 57 5.00 1.09 -0.45
C TRP A 57 4.06 0.33 0.47
N HIS A 58 3.98 0.74 1.73
CA HIS A 58 3.14 0.15 2.77
C HIS A 58 2.26 1.19 3.46
N LEU A 59 1.20 0.70 4.13
CA LEU A 59 0.35 1.50 5.00
C LEU A 59 0.65 1.20 6.47
N THR A 60 0.64 2.24 7.30
CA THR A 60 0.74 2.12 8.75
C THR A 60 -0.28 2.99 9.46
N LYS A 61 -0.82 2.49 10.58
CA LYS A 61 -1.65 3.26 11.51
C LYS A 61 -0.80 4.01 12.55
N ARG A 62 0.51 3.73 12.61
CA ARG A 62 1.38 4.35 13.61
C ARG A 62 1.45 5.85 13.38
N ARG A 63 1.18 6.62 14.44
CA ARG A 63 1.27 8.08 14.45
C ARG A 63 2.73 8.55 14.51
N SER A 64 3.59 7.79 15.17
CA SER A 64 5.03 8.03 15.35
C SER A 64 5.88 6.88 14.77
N TRP A 65 7.07 7.23 14.28
CA TRP A 65 8.09 6.26 13.86
C TRP A 65 8.93 5.73 15.04
N ASP A 66 8.70 6.26 16.24
CA ASP A 66 9.43 6.00 17.50
C ASP A 66 9.30 4.57 18.09
N GLY A 67 9.16 3.54 17.26
CA GLY A 67 9.10 2.17 17.78
C GLY A 67 9.16 1.08 16.72
N ALA A 68 9.62 1.39 15.50
CA ALA A 68 10.00 0.36 14.54
C ALA A 68 11.51 0.09 14.67
N ALA A 69 11.98 -0.15 15.90
CA ALA A 69 13.19 -0.94 16.04
C ALA A 69 12.88 -2.35 15.51
N PRO A 70 13.72 -2.93 14.64
CA PRO A 70 13.59 -4.34 14.31
C PRO A 70 13.64 -5.11 15.63
N LYS A 71 12.67 -6.00 15.87
CA LYS A 71 12.83 -6.99 16.94
C LYS A 71 13.98 -7.90 16.48
N SER A 72 15.14 -7.77 17.12
CA SER A 72 16.22 -8.76 17.07
C SER A 72 15.73 -10.12 17.55
#